data_AF-A0A2T4NBY0-F1
#
_entry.id   AF-A0A2T4NBY0-F1
#
_cell.length_a   1.000
_cell.length_b   1.000
_cell.length_c   1.000
_cell.angle_alpha   90.00
_cell.angle_beta   90.00
_cell.angle_gamma   90.00
#
_symmetry.space_group_name_H-M   'P 1'
#
loop_
_entity.id
_entity.type
_entity.pdbx_description
1 polymer ?
#
loop_
_entity_poly.entity_id
_entity_poly.type
_entity_poly.pdbx_seq_one_letter_code
_entity_poly.pdbx_strand_id
1 'polypeptide(L)'
;MPAKHHSPAPPNRRTTGARAPGGESRPARPAEAGPPASPPPPGDATAVGRIPVLDVRPVVQQGRRPAKAVTGETFEISATVFREGHDAVAANVVLKDPEGRPGPWTPMRELAPGTDRWGATVTAGEPGLWTFTVEAWGDPVGTWRHHAEIKIPAGMDTDVVLEEGARLYERAAAGVPEEEGLRDVILTAVDALRDEDRPVAARLAAALTPEVDEILARHPLRDLVTSSE
;
A
#
# COMPACT_ATOMS: atom_id res chain seq x y z
N MET A 1 -51.90 -30.92 24.49
CA MET A 1 -51.98 -31.44 23.10
C MET A 1 -50.73 -31.03 22.35
N PRO A 2 -49.82 -31.97 22.04
CA PRO A 2 -48.62 -31.73 21.25
C PRO A 2 -48.78 -32.24 19.81
N ALA A 3 -48.04 -31.66 18.87
CA ALA A 3 -47.65 -32.35 17.64
C ALA A 3 -46.32 -31.76 17.14
N LYS A 4 -45.22 -32.33 17.65
CA LYS A 4 -43.97 -32.46 16.89
C LYS A 4 -44.25 -33.47 15.78
N HIS A 5 -43.81 -33.27 14.54
CA HIS A 5 -43.29 -34.35 13.70
C HIS A 5 -42.42 -33.80 12.56
N HIS A 6 -41.13 -34.12 12.65
CA HIS A 6 -40.21 -34.24 11.53
C HIS A 6 -40.75 -35.23 10.49
N SER A 7 -40.47 -34.98 9.21
CA SER A 7 -40.28 -36.06 8.24
C SER A 7 -39.35 -35.65 7.08
N PRO A 8 -38.62 -36.61 6.49
CA PRO A 8 -37.27 -36.40 5.97
C PRO A 8 -37.17 -36.48 4.44
N ALA A 9 -36.01 -36.09 3.91
CA ALA A 9 -35.63 -36.24 2.52
C ALA A 9 -35.46 -37.71 2.10
N PRO A 10 -35.82 -38.09 0.86
CA PRO A 10 -35.53 -39.41 0.33
C PRO A 10 -34.09 -39.50 -0.21
N PRO A 11 -33.37 -40.62 0.03
CA PRO A 11 -32.03 -40.86 -0.50
C PRO A 11 -32.11 -41.40 -1.93
N ASN A 12 -31.21 -40.97 -2.82
CA ASN A 12 -31.02 -41.68 -4.09
C ASN A 12 -29.71 -42.47 -4.12
N ARG A 13 -29.86 -43.70 -4.59
CA ARG A 13 -29.03 -44.87 -4.31
C ARG A 13 -27.71 -44.83 -5.05
N ARG A 14 -26.68 -45.32 -4.36
CA ARG A 14 -25.44 -45.84 -4.95
C ARG A 14 -25.78 -47.06 -5.81
N THR A 15 -25.30 -47.06 -7.05
CA THR A 15 -25.23 -48.26 -7.88
C THR A 15 -23.79 -48.76 -7.85
N THR A 16 -23.60 -49.96 -7.29
CA THR A 16 -22.38 -50.77 -7.41
C THR A 16 -22.63 -51.92 -8.39
N GLY A 17 -21.60 -52.24 -9.18
CA GLY A 17 -21.54 -53.39 -10.11
C GLY A 17 -21.20 -52.91 -11.52
N ALA A 18 -20.19 -53.41 -12.24
CA ALA A 18 -19.38 -54.60 -12.05
C ALA A 18 -18.03 -54.43 -12.79
N ARG A 19 -17.03 -55.18 -12.35
CA ARG A 19 -15.65 -55.22 -12.84
C ARG A 19 -15.45 -56.47 -13.70
N ALA A 20 -14.71 -56.32 -14.81
CA ALA A 20 -13.78 -57.25 -15.51
C ALA A 20 -13.99 -57.24 -17.04
N PRO A 21 -13.01 -57.70 -17.85
CA PRO A 21 -11.56 -57.41 -17.83
C PRO A 21 -11.00 -57.07 -19.24
N GLY A 22 -9.74 -56.60 -19.29
CA GLY A 22 -8.78 -56.87 -20.38
C GLY A 22 -9.09 -56.36 -21.79
N GLY A 23 -8.52 -55.21 -22.16
CA GLY A 23 -8.38 -54.77 -23.54
C GLY A 23 -7.07 -54.00 -23.73
N GLU A 24 -6.19 -54.54 -24.56
CA GLU A 24 -4.83 -54.07 -24.81
C GLU A 24 -4.77 -52.62 -25.28
N SER A 25 -3.86 -51.84 -24.69
CA SER A 25 -3.58 -50.46 -25.04
C SER A 25 -2.87 -50.37 -26.39
N ARG A 26 -3.55 -49.83 -27.40
CA ARG A 26 -2.92 -49.39 -28.66
C ARG A 26 -2.10 -48.11 -28.41
N PRO A 27 -0.86 -47.98 -28.91
CA PRO A 27 -0.08 -46.77 -28.71
C PRO A 27 -0.71 -45.60 -29.50
N ALA A 28 -0.98 -44.50 -28.80
CA ALA A 28 -1.42 -43.25 -29.40
C ALA A 28 -0.24 -42.60 -30.16
N ARG A 29 -0.52 -42.11 -31.37
CA ARG A 29 0.42 -41.29 -32.16
C ARG A 29 0.75 -40.00 -31.38
N PRO A 30 2.00 -39.52 -31.39
CA PRO A 30 2.33 -38.22 -30.80
C PRO A 30 1.57 -37.12 -31.55
N ALA A 31 0.86 -36.26 -30.82
CA ALA A 31 0.31 -35.03 -31.36
C ALA A 31 1.46 -34.06 -31.64
N GLU A 32 1.56 -33.56 -32.87
CA GLU A 32 2.45 -32.44 -33.19
C GLU A 32 2.11 -31.24 -32.32
N ALA A 33 3.11 -30.72 -31.62
CA ALA A 33 3.01 -29.49 -30.86
C ALA A 33 2.80 -28.34 -31.86
N GLY A 34 1.63 -27.70 -31.80
CA GLY A 34 1.40 -26.43 -32.49
C GLY A 34 2.41 -25.37 -32.03
N PRO A 35 2.72 -24.37 -32.87
CA PRO A 35 3.68 -23.33 -32.54
C PRO A 35 3.27 -22.62 -31.23
N PRO A 36 4.25 -22.18 -30.41
CA PRO A 36 3.95 -21.54 -29.14
C PRO A 36 3.07 -20.30 -29.38
N ALA A 37 2.02 -20.17 -28.56
CA ALA A 37 1.14 -19.02 -28.59
C ALA A 37 1.98 -17.74 -28.42
N SER A 38 1.75 -16.78 -29.31
CA SER A 38 2.37 -15.46 -29.22
C SER A 38 2.09 -14.85 -27.84
N PRO A 39 3.06 -14.10 -27.26
CA PRO A 39 2.82 -13.38 -26.02
C PRO A 39 1.62 -12.44 -26.19
N PRO A 40 0.81 -12.25 -25.12
CA PRO A 40 -0.29 -11.30 -25.17
C PRO A 40 0.26 -9.91 -25.53
N PRO A 41 -0.50 -9.08 -26.27
CA PRO A 41 -0.10 -7.72 -26.53
C PRO A 41 0.14 -7.00 -25.19
N PRO A 42 1.08 -6.04 -25.12
CA PRO A 42 1.21 -5.21 -23.93
C PRO A 42 -0.17 -4.64 -23.62
N GLY A 43 -0.70 -5.00 -22.45
CA GLY A 43 -2.00 -4.51 -22.00
C GLY A 43 -1.97 -2.99 -22.03
N ASP A 44 -3.06 -2.38 -22.51
CA ASP A 44 -3.19 -0.93 -22.59
C ASP A 44 -2.74 -0.30 -21.28
N ALA A 45 -1.70 0.55 -21.34
CA ALA A 45 -1.31 1.37 -20.22
C ALA A 45 -2.55 2.19 -19.81
N THR A 46 -3.11 1.90 -18.64
CA THR A 46 -4.28 2.63 -18.15
C THR A 46 -3.84 4.05 -17.80
N ALA A 47 -4.64 5.05 -18.20
CA ALA A 47 -4.36 6.46 -17.93
C ALA A 47 -4.32 6.83 -16.43
N VAL A 48 -4.76 5.91 -15.56
CA VAL A 48 -4.73 6.04 -14.10
C VAL A 48 -3.94 4.86 -13.54
N GLY A 49 -2.99 5.14 -12.65
CA GLY A 49 -2.21 4.13 -11.94
C GLY A 49 -2.96 3.49 -10.78
N ARG A 50 -2.26 2.69 -9.96
CA ARG A 50 -2.88 1.90 -8.89
C ARG A 50 -3.43 2.77 -7.76
N ILE A 51 -2.73 3.84 -7.42
CA ILE A 51 -3.19 4.90 -6.52
C ILE A 51 -3.38 6.16 -7.39
N PRO A 52 -4.62 6.60 -7.64
CA PRO A 52 -4.88 7.79 -8.44
C PRO A 52 -4.09 9.03 -7.98
N VAL A 53 -3.29 9.58 -8.91
CA VAL A 53 -2.61 10.88 -8.77
C VAL A 53 -3.04 11.75 -9.95
N LEU A 54 -3.89 12.73 -9.71
CA LEU A 54 -4.59 13.48 -10.75
C LEU A 54 -4.41 15.00 -10.55
N ASP A 55 -4.61 15.78 -11.62
CA ASP A 55 -4.61 17.26 -11.59
C ASP A 55 -3.43 17.86 -10.80
N VAL A 56 -2.22 17.40 -11.13
CA VAL A 56 -0.98 17.93 -10.57
C VAL A 56 -0.79 19.40 -10.98
N ARG A 57 -0.50 20.25 -10.01
CA ARG A 57 -0.32 21.71 -10.16
C ARG A 57 0.96 22.16 -9.46
N PRO A 58 1.61 23.24 -9.94
CA PRO A 58 1.18 24.15 -11.01
C PRO A 58 1.39 23.57 -12.43
N VAL A 59 0.41 23.79 -13.32
CA VAL A 59 0.52 23.38 -14.73
C VAL A 59 0.20 24.56 -15.66
N VAL A 60 1.05 24.78 -16.68
CA VAL A 60 0.88 25.86 -17.66
C VAL A 60 0.63 25.26 -19.04
N GLN A 61 -0.48 25.62 -19.67
CA GLN A 61 -0.89 25.11 -20.99
C GLN A 61 -0.85 23.57 -21.08
N GLN A 62 -1.39 22.87 -20.07
CA GLN A 62 -1.41 21.39 -20.01
C GLN A 62 0.00 20.78 -20.13
N GLY A 63 1.01 21.38 -19.48
CA GLY A 63 2.39 20.91 -19.49
C GLY A 63 3.20 21.34 -20.72
N ARG A 64 2.60 22.01 -21.71
CA ARG A 64 3.31 22.49 -22.90
C ARG A 64 4.28 23.64 -22.63
N ARG A 65 4.14 24.29 -21.47
CA ARG A 65 5.04 25.35 -21.01
C ARG A 65 5.42 25.08 -19.57
N PRO A 66 6.66 25.40 -19.17
CA PRO A 66 7.09 25.24 -17.79
C PRO A 66 6.37 26.26 -16.89
N ALA A 67 6.07 25.82 -15.66
CA ALA A 67 5.84 26.74 -14.56
C ALA A 67 7.13 27.54 -14.29
N LYS A 68 7.01 28.65 -13.55
CA LYS A 68 8.13 29.55 -13.29
C LYS A 68 8.32 29.71 -11.80
N ALA A 69 9.58 29.77 -11.39
CA ALA A 69 10.03 30.16 -10.07
C ALA A 69 11.39 30.86 -10.20
N VAL A 70 11.78 31.62 -9.19
CA VAL A 70 13.14 32.15 -9.04
C VAL A 70 13.88 31.44 -7.91
N THR A 71 15.22 31.50 -7.93
CA THR A 71 16.05 30.90 -6.86
C THR A 71 15.64 31.43 -5.49
N GLY A 72 15.38 30.50 -4.57
CA GLY A 72 14.91 30.78 -3.21
C GLY A 72 13.40 30.99 -3.07
N GLU A 73 12.65 31.04 -4.18
CA GLU A 73 11.18 31.15 -4.13
C GLU A 73 10.55 29.84 -3.67
N THR A 74 9.57 29.96 -2.77
CA THR A 74 8.80 28.82 -2.27
C THR A 74 7.39 28.87 -2.84
N PHE A 75 6.92 27.74 -3.36
CA PHE A 75 5.59 27.60 -3.93
C PHE A 75 4.99 26.23 -3.60
N GLU A 76 3.67 26.12 -3.72
CA GLU A 76 2.95 24.87 -3.46
C GLU A 76 2.84 24.03 -4.73
N ILE A 77 3.19 22.75 -4.61
CA ILE A 77 2.80 21.70 -5.55
C ILE A 77 1.62 20.96 -4.95
N SER A 78 0.56 20.76 -5.73
CA SER A 78 -0.66 20.09 -5.27
C SER A 78 -1.18 19.08 -6.29
N ALA A 79 -1.91 18.08 -5.81
CA ALA A 79 -2.53 17.04 -6.63
C ALA A 79 -3.79 16.51 -5.96
N THR A 80 -4.66 15.88 -6.72
CA THR A 80 -5.77 15.09 -6.20
C THR A 80 -5.30 13.64 -6.04
N VAL A 81 -5.33 13.14 -4.80
CA VAL A 81 -4.82 11.82 -4.43
C VAL A 81 -5.82 11.10 -3.54
N PHE A 82 -6.23 9.92 -3.96
CA PHE A 82 -7.13 9.04 -3.21
C PHE A 82 -6.90 7.58 -3.62
N ARG A 83 -7.63 6.64 -3.00
CA ARG A 83 -7.65 5.22 -3.38
C ARG A 83 -9.06 4.65 -3.31
N GLU A 84 -9.24 3.45 -3.83
CA GLU A 84 -10.44 2.65 -3.55
C GLU A 84 -10.46 2.14 -2.11
N GLY A 85 -11.67 1.90 -1.58
CA GLY A 85 -11.86 1.47 -0.20
C GLY A 85 -11.80 2.64 0.77
N HIS A 86 -11.49 2.35 2.03
CA HIS A 86 -11.47 3.31 3.14
C HIS A 86 -10.10 3.45 3.80
N ASP A 87 -9.10 2.73 3.30
CA ASP A 87 -7.75 2.76 3.85
C ASP A 87 -7.09 4.11 3.56
N ALA A 88 -6.15 4.50 4.40
CA ALA A 88 -5.42 5.74 4.24
C ALA A 88 -4.52 5.74 3.00
N VAL A 89 -4.25 6.96 2.51
CA VAL A 89 -3.25 7.26 1.49
C VAL A 89 -2.32 8.34 2.00
N ALA A 90 -1.11 8.38 1.44
CA ALA A 90 -0.20 9.49 1.59
C ALA A 90 0.50 9.79 0.26
N ALA A 91 1.09 10.98 0.17
CA ALA A 91 1.78 11.44 -1.02
C ALA A 91 3.03 12.24 -0.68
N ASN A 92 3.99 12.31 -1.62
CA ASN A 92 5.14 13.21 -1.55
C ASN A 92 5.39 13.86 -2.91
N VAL A 93 6.06 15.01 -2.86
CA VAL A 93 6.61 15.66 -4.04
C VAL A 93 8.06 15.19 -4.23
N VAL A 94 8.41 14.85 -5.46
CA VAL A 94 9.80 14.65 -5.89
C VAL A 94 10.15 15.77 -6.86
N LEU A 95 10.87 16.78 -6.34
CA LEU A 95 11.43 17.87 -7.14
C LEU A 95 12.84 17.49 -7.58
N LYS A 96 13.11 17.48 -8.89
CA LYS A 96 14.41 17.17 -9.48
C LYS A 96 15.05 18.41 -10.07
N ASP A 97 16.34 18.57 -9.79
CA ASP A 97 17.17 19.65 -10.32
C ASP A 97 17.50 19.46 -11.82
N PRO A 98 18.21 20.40 -12.47
CA PRO A 98 18.56 20.30 -13.88
C PRO A 98 19.40 19.08 -14.25
N GLU A 99 20.13 18.51 -13.29
CA GLU A 99 20.92 17.28 -13.43
C GLU A 99 20.08 16.01 -13.16
N GLY A 100 18.81 16.18 -12.79
CA GLY A 100 17.87 15.10 -12.48
C GLY A 100 18.01 14.52 -11.08
N ARG A 101 18.80 15.16 -10.19
CA ARG A 101 18.97 14.71 -8.80
C ARG A 101 17.71 15.08 -7.99
N PRO A 102 17.13 14.13 -7.24
CA PRO A 102 15.98 14.42 -6.41
C PRO A 102 16.37 15.28 -5.21
N GLY A 103 15.48 16.20 -4.85
CA GLY A 103 15.56 17.01 -3.64
C GLY A 103 15.23 16.22 -2.36
N PRO A 104 15.08 16.93 -1.23
CA PRO A 104 14.78 16.31 0.06
C PRO A 104 13.38 15.67 0.08
N TRP A 105 13.18 14.78 1.05
CA TRP A 105 11.87 14.20 1.37
C TRP A 105 10.85 15.31 1.64
N THR A 106 9.78 15.35 0.84
CA THR A 106 8.78 16.42 0.88
C THR A 106 7.37 15.79 0.93
N PRO A 107 6.91 15.35 2.11
CA PRO A 107 5.59 14.75 2.25
C PRO A 107 4.49 15.81 2.05
N MET A 108 3.39 15.38 1.44
CA MET A 108 2.19 16.18 1.24
C MET A 108 1.21 15.94 2.40
N ARG A 109 0.32 16.91 2.61
CA ARG A 109 -0.84 16.77 3.48
C ARG A 109 -2.11 17.08 2.70
N GLU A 110 -3.24 16.54 3.14
CA GLU A 110 -4.53 17.00 2.64
C GLU A 110 -4.73 18.48 3.03
N LEU A 111 -5.08 19.31 2.06
CA LEU A 111 -5.20 20.77 2.21
C LEU A 111 -6.52 21.17 2.89
N ALA A 112 -7.57 20.37 2.71
CA ALA A 112 -8.85 20.54 3.36
C ALA A 112 -9.52 19.17 3.52
N PRO A 113 -10.11 18.86 4.70
CA PRO A 113 -10.71 17.55 4.94
C PRO A 113 -11.77 17.15 3.92
N GLY A 114 -11.65 15.93 3.39
CA GLY A 114 -12.63 15.33 2.48
C GLY A 114 -12.62 15.91 1.06
N THR A 115 -11.53 16.58 0.68
CA THR A 115 -11.35 17.12 -0.67
C THR A 115 -10.46 16.26 -1.54
N ASP A 116 -9.72 15.33 -0.94
CA ASP A 116 -8.68 14.53 -1.59
C ASP A 116 -7.61 15.41 -2.27
N ARG A 117 -7.54 16.70 -1.91
CA ARG A 117 -6.57 17.64 -2.45
C ARG A 117 -5.37 17.70 -1.53
N TRP A 118 -4.24 17.25 -2.03
CA TRP A 118 -2.98 17.20 -1.31
C TRP A 118 -2.07 18.33 -1.76
N GLY A 119 -1.22 18.82 -0.87
CA GLY A 119 -0.19 19.80 -1.21
C GLY A 119 1.05 19.74 -0.32
N ALA A 120 2.17 20.14 -0.88
CA ALA A 120 3.41 20.43 -0.17
C ALA A 120 4.11 21.65 -0.77
N THR A 121 4.86 22.36 0.08
CA THR A 121 5.69 23.49 -0.35
C THR A 121 7.06 23.01 -0.76
N VAL A 122 7.56 23.50 -1.89
CA VAL A 122 8.93 23.28 -2.36
C VAL A 122 9.63 24.62 -2.58
N THR A 123 10.96 24.62 -2.51
CA THR A 123 11.78 25.81 -2.76
C THR A 123 12.70 25.57 -3.95
N ALA A 124 12.67 26.47 -4.93
CA ALA A 124 13.53 26.37 -6.11
C ALA A 124 14.99 26.70 -5.76
N GLY A 125 15.92 25.86 -6.21
CA GLY A 125 17.36 26.03 -5.99
C GLY A 125 18.05 26.82 -7.09
N GLU A 126 19.15 26.25 -7.61
CA GLU A 126 19.94 26.86 -8.69
C GLU A 126 19.14 27.09 -9.98
N PRO A 127 19.46 28.13 -10.76
CA PRO A 127 18.80 28.40 -12.02
C PRO A 127 18.94 27.23 -13.01
N GLY A 128 17.82 26.81 -13.61
CA GLY A 128 17.82 25.78 -14.64
C GLY A 128 16.43 25.23 -14.90
N LEU A 129 16.35 24.12 -15.65
CA LEU A 129 15.09 23.43 -15.90
C LEU A 129 14.89 22.34 -14.87
N TRP A 130 13.96 22.58 -13.94
CA TRP A 130 13.57 21.61 -12.93
C TRP A 130 12.36 20.80 -13.40
N THR A 131 12.21 19.59 -12.86
CA THR A 131 10.99 18.78 -13.03
C THR A 131 10.43 18.40 -11.67
N PHE A 132 9.13 18.21 -11.57
CA PHE A 132 8.53 17.70 -10.34
C PHE A 132 7.48 16.66 -10.66
N THR A 133 7.36 15.69 -9.76
CA THR A 133 6.38 14.61 -9.82
C THR A 133 5.73 14.46 -8.45
N VAL A 134 4.50 13.96 -8.42
CA VAL A 134 3.83 13.57 -7.18
C VAL A 134 3.78 12.05 -7.14
N GLU A 135 4.31 11.47 -6.07
CA GLU A 135 4.17 10.06 -5.77
C GLU A 135 3.07 9.88 -4.72
N ALA A 136 2.22 8.88 -4.89
CA ALA A 136 1.20 8.50 -3.92
C ALA A 136 1.23 6.99 -3.64
N TRP A 137 0.84 6.62 -2.43
CA TRP A 137 0.82 5.23 -1.97
C TRP A 137 -0.31 5.02 -0.97
N GLY A 138 -0.68 3.76 -0.77
CA GLY A 138 -1.48 3.35 0.38
C GLY A 138 -0.65 3.43 1.65
N ASP A 139 -1.21 4.01 2.72
CA ASP A 139 -0.59 4.10 4.04
C ASP A 139 -1.16 3.01 4.98
N PRO A 140 -0.58 1.80 4.96
CA PRO A 140 -1.08 0.71 5.79
C PRO A 140 -0.82 0.95 7.28
N VAL A 141 0.23 1.70 7.64
CA VAL A 141 0.54 1.98 9.05
C VAL A 141 -0.46 2.97 9.63
N GLY A 142 -0.74 4.07 8.93
CA GLY A 142 -1.77 5.03 9.34
C GLY A 142 -3.15 4.37 9.46
N THR A 143 -3.50 3.50 8.50
CA THR A 143 -4.74 2.70 8.53
C THR A 143 -4.80 1.80 9.77
N TRP A 144 -3.73 1.04 10.03
CA TRP A 144 -3.67 0.14 11.17
C TRP A 144 -3.75 0.89 12.50
N ARG A 145 -3.00 1.99 12.67
CA ARG A 145 -3.01 2.78 13.90
C ARG A 145 -4.43 3.27 14.25
N HIS A 146 -5.14 3.81 13.26
CA HIS A 146 -6.52 4.23 13.44
C HIS A 146 -7.43 3.10 13.93
N HIS A 147 -7.32 1.91 13.33
CA HIS A 147 -8.09 0.73 13.78
C HIS A 147 -7.66 0.25 15.17
N ALA A 148 -6.36 0.22 15.46
CA ALA A 148 -5.81 -0.27 16.71
C ALA A 148 -6.23 0.61 17.90
N GLU A 149 -6.18 1.93 17.75
CA GLU A 149 -6.61 2.89 18.78
C GLU A 149 -8.10 2.76 19.14
N ILE A 150 -8.93 2.22 18.23
CA ILE A 150 -10.35 1.96 18.48
C ILE A 150 -10.58 0.56 19.05
N LYS A 151 -9.98 -0.47 18.42
CA LYS A 151 -10.23 -1.88 18.76
C LYS A 151 -9.58 -2.30 20.07
N ILE A 152 -8.37 -1.85 20.35
CA ILE A 152 -7.61 -2.26 21.54
C ILE A 152 -8.30 -1.83 22.84
N PRO A 153 -8.74 -0.56 23.01
CA PRO A 153 -9.49 -0.17 24.20
C PRO A 153 -10.85 -0.87 24.34
N ALA A 154 -11.44 -1.29 23.22
CA ALA A 154 -12.69 -2.05 23.19
C ALA A 154 -12.50 -3.56 23.46
N GLY A 155 -11.27 -4.04 23.61
CA GLY A 155 -10.96 -5.46 23.83
C GLY A 155 -11.32 -6.36 22.64
N MET A 156 -11.34 -5.81 21.42
CA MET A 156 -11.73 -6.53 20.21
C MET A 156 -10.50 -7.02 19.44
N ASP A 157 -10.43 -8.33 19.19
CA ASP A 157 -9.40 -8.98 18.37
C ASP A 157 -7.96 -8.56 18.71
N THR A 158 -7.67 -8.34 19.99
CA THR A 158 -6.47 -7.61 20.43
C THR A 158 -5.17 -8.24 19.94
N ASP A 159 -5.03 -9.55 20.05
CA ASP A 159 -3.80 -10.24 19.62
C ASP A 159 -3.63 -10.23 18.10
N VAL A 160 -4.74 -10.32 17.35
CA VAL A 160 -4.72 -10.23 15.88
C VAL A 160 -4.29 -8.83 15.45
N VAL A 161 -4.88 -7.80 16.05
CA VAL A 161 -4.56 -6.40 15.73
C VAL A 161 -3.10 -6.09 16.04
N LEU A 162 -2.57 -6.56 17.18
CA LEU A 162 -1.17 -6.33 17.53
C LEU A 162 -0.20 -7.08 16.62
N GLU A 163 -0.52 -8.33 16.25
CA GLU A 163 0.31 -9.12 15.31
C GLU A 163 0.28 -8.54 13.89
N GLU A 164 -0.85 -8.02 13.42
CA GLU A 164 -0.94 -7.27 12.16
C GLU A 164 -0.01 -6.05 12.19
N GLY A 165 -0.02 -5.29 13.28
CA GLY A 165 0.86 -4.14 13.48
C GLY A 165 2.34 -4.52 13.48
N ALA A 166 2.69 -5.60 14.17
CA ALA A 166 4.05 -6.11 14.22
C ALA A 166 4.60 -6.41 12.82
N ARG A 167 3.80 -7.08 11.98
CA ARG A 167 4.18 -7.38 10.58
C ARG A 167 4.33 -6.13 9.71
N LEU A 168 3.49 -5.12 9.93
CA LEU A 168 3.62 -3.84 9.23
C LEU A 168 4.92 -3.14 9.62
N TYR A 169 5.27 -3.15 10.90
CA TYR A 169 6.49 -2.50 11.40
C TYR A 169 7.74 -3.26 10.98
N GLU A 170 7.71 -4.59 10.88
CA GLU A 170 8.81 -5.38 10.28
C GLU A 170 9.07 -4.98 8.82
N ARG A 171 7.99 -4.83 8.03
CA ARG A 171 8.09 -4.36 6.64
C ARG A 171 8.62 -2.94 6.56
N ALA A 172 8.18 -2.05 7.47
CA ALA A 172 8.67 -0.68 7.54
C ALA A 172 10.17 -0.65 7.88
N ALA A 173 10.61 -1.45 8.86
CA ALA A 173 12.00 -1.56 9.28
C ALA A 173 12.93 -2.01 8.15
N ALA A 174 12.45 -2.85 7.22
CA ALA A 174 13.22 -3.25 6.04
C ALA A 174 13.49 -2.10 5.04
N GLY A 175 12.69 -1.03 5.09
CA GLY A 175 12.87 0.18 4.28
C GLY A 175 13.71 1.28 4.95
N VAL A 176 14.09 1.10 6.21
CA VAL A 176 14.93 2.05 6.96
C VAL A 176 16.41 1.78 6.67
N PRO A 177 17.23 2.82 6.40
CA PRO A 177 18.67 2.67 6.18
C PRO A 177 19.39 1.99 7.37
N GLU A 178 20.42 1.18 7.09
CA GLU A 178 21.10 0.37 8.11
C GLU A 178 22.07 1.16 9.02
N GLU A 179 22.38 2.42 8.70
CA GLU A 179 23.52 3.12 9.30
C GLU A 179 23.22 3.88 10.62
N GLU A 180 21.95 3.97 11.04
CA GLU A 180 21.54 4.94 12.06
C GLU A 180 20.85 4.35 13.31
N GLY A 181 20.83 3.02 13.51
CA GLY A 181 20.15 2.40 14.67
C GLY A 181 18.62 2.59 14.72
N LEU A 182 18.07 3.38 13.80
CA LEU A 182 16.63 3.64 13.64
C LEU A 182 15.86 2.34 13.41
N ARG A 183 16.46 1.40 12.68
CA ARG A 183 15.88 0.07 12.46
C ARG A 183 15.65 -0.67 13.77
N ASP A 184 16.59 -0.60 14.71
CA ASP A 184 16.48 -1.27 16.01
C ASP A 184 15.37 -0.68 16.87
N VAL A 185 15.10 0.63 16.75
CA VAL A 185 13.96 1.29 17.42
C VAL A 185 12.64 0.69 16.91
N ILE A 186 12.48 0.54 15.60
CA ILE A 186 11.27 -0.07 15.02
C ILE A 186 11.16 -1.55 15.40
N LEU A 187 12.26 -2.30 15.38
CA LEU A 187 12.26 -3.71 15.78
C LEU A 187 11.96 -3.90 17.27
N THR A 188 12.42 -2.99 18.13
CA THR A 188 12.05 -2.98 19.55
C THR A 188 10.55 -2.78 19.73
N ALA A 189 9.93 -1.92 18.91
CA ALA A 189 8.48 -1.76 18.90
C ALA A 189 7.76 -3.03 18.40
N VAL A 190 8.31 -3.73 17.41
CA VAL A 190 7.81 -5.04 16.94
C VAL A 190 7.82 -6.06 18.07
N ASP A 191 8.94 -6.20 18.77
CA ASP A 191 9.08 -7.13 19.90
C ASP A 191 8.08 -6.79 21.01
N ALA A 192 7.92 -5.50 21.32
CA ALA A 192 6.93 -5.03 22.29
C ALA A 192 5.47 -5.30 21.87
N LEU A 193 5.14 -5.21 20.58
CA LEU A 193 3.82 -5.57 20.08
C LEU A 193 3.52 -7.07 20.27
N ARG A 194 4.55 -7.92 20.19
CA ARG A 194 4.43 -9.39 20.34
C ARG A 194 4.64 -9.92 21.75
N ASP A 195 5.00 -9.06 22.70
CA ASP A 195 5.23 -9.46 24.08
C ASP A 195 3.91 -9.76 24.82
N GLU A 196 3.51 -11.03 24.81
CA GLU A 196 2.28 -11.52 25.46
C GLU A 196 2.30 -11.42 27.00
N ASP A 197 3.47 -11.20 27.61
CA ASP A 197 3.59 -11.02 29.06
C ASP A 197 3.23 -9.58 29.51
N ARG A 198 3.04 -8.65 28.56
CA ARG A 198 2.68 -7.26 28.83
C ARG A 198 1.19 -6.97 28.63
N PRO A 199 0.61 -6.01 29.38
CA PRO A 199 -0.74 -5.53 29.12
C PRO A 199 -0.90 -5.04 27.68
N VAL A 200 -2.01 -5.38 27.03
CA VAL A 200 -2.32 -5.05 25.62
C VAL A 200 -2.13 -3.55 25.32
N ALA A 201 -2.59 -2.67 26.21
CA ALA A 201 -2.43 -1.23 26.04
C ALA A 201 -0.96 -0.78 26.05
N ALA A 202 -0.11 -1.43 26.87
CA ALA A 202 1.32 -1.13 26.94
C ALA A 202 2.08 -1.66 25.70
N ARG A 203 1.63 -2.79 25.13
CA ARG A 203 2.13 -3.32 23.86
C ARG A 203 1.85 -2.34 22.72
N LEU A 204 0.61 -1.87 22.59
CA LEU A 204 0.23 -0.86 21.59
C LEU A 204 1.01 0.46 21.78
N ALA A 205 1.10 0.96 23.02
CA ALA A 205 1.78 2.23 23.30
C ALA A 205 3.26 2.23 22.87
N ALA A 206 3.95 1.08 22.90
CA ALA A 206 5.32 0.97 22.43
C ALA A 206 5.49 1.21 20.92
N ALA A 207 4.42 1.03 20.14
CA ALA A 207 4.41 1.31 18.70
C ALA A 207 3.99 2.75 18.36
N LEU A 208 3.55 3.54 19.34
CA LEU A 208 3.04 4.91 19.18
C LEU A 208 3.92 5.95 19.88
N THR A 209 5.19 5.62 20.10
CA THR A 209 6.16 6.52 20.72
C THR A 209 6.63 7.60 19.73
N PRO A 210 6.96 8.83 20.19
CA PRO A 210 7.46 9.89 19.32
C PRO A 210 8.67 9.47 18.45
N GLU A 211 9.57 8.65 18.99
CA GLU A 211 10.76 8.18 18.28
C GLU A 211 10.40 7.31 17.06
N VAL A 212 9.41 6.42 17.23
CA VAL A 212 8.86 5.60 16.14
C VAL A 212 8.15 6.49 15.11
N ASP A 213 7.39 7.48 15.56
CA ASP A 213 6.68 8.41 14.69
C ASP A 213 7.64 9.22 13.81
N GLU A 214 8.73 9.73 14.38
CA GLU A 214 9.75 10.46 13.64
C GLU A 214 10.38 9.60 12.54
N ILE A 215 10.72 8.34 12.86
CA ILE A 215 11.30 7.40 11.90
C ILE A 215 10.31 7.11 10.76
N LEU A 216 9.06 6.79 11.09
CA LEU A 216 8.05 6.44 10.08
C LEU A 216 7.58 7.66 9.28
N ALA A 217 7.65 8.88 9.84
CA ALA A 217 7.41 10.11 9.09
C ALA A 217 8.51 10.38 8.04
N ARG A 218 9.75 9.97 8.34
CA ARG A 218 10.89 10.13 7.43
C ARG A 218 11.06 8.98 6.45
N HIS A 219 10.73 7.77 6.87
CA HIS A 219 10.86 6.50 6.14
C HIS A 219 9.55 5.69 6.23
N PRO A 220 8.44 6.17 5.65
CA PRO A 220 7.17 5.48 5.74
C PRO A 220 7.18 4.17 4.96
N LEU A 221 6.37 3.20 5.39
CA LEU A 221 6.01 2.04 4.57
C LEU A 221 5.07 2.49 3.45
N ARG A 222 5.50 2.35 2.19
CA ARG A 222 4.75 2.85 1.02
C ARG A 222 4.25 1.71 0.14
N ASP A 223 2.96 1.41 0.20
CA ASP A 223 2.36 0.35 -0.61
C ASP A 223 1.82 0.87 -1.94
N LEU A 224 2.14 0.14 -3.02
CA LEU A 224 1.59 0.39 -4.36
C LEU A 224 1.90 1.80 -4.90
N VAL A 225 3.14 2.26 -4.69
CA VAL A 225 3.60 3.58 -5.14
C VAL A 225 3.25 3.83 -6.61
N THR A 226 2.56 4.94 -6.86
CA THR A 226 2.19 5.44 -8.19
C THR A 226 2.73 6.86 -8.33
N SER A 227 3.42 7.14 -9.44
CA SER A 227 3.92 8.48 -9.77
C SER A 227 3.01 9.14 -10.81
N SER A 228 2.86 10.47 -10.74
CA SER A 228 2.40 11.25 -11.87
C SER A 228 3.40 11.18 -13.03
N GLU A 229 2.90 11.26 -14.26
CA GLU A 229 3.71 11.43 -15.47
C GLU A 229 4.33 12.82 -15.60
#